data_AF-A0A8T0XFB9-F1
#
_entry.id   AF-A0A8T0XFB9-F1
#
_cell.length_a   1.000
_cell.length_b   1.000
_cell.length_c   1.000
_cell.angle_alpha   90.00
_cell.angle_beta   90.00
_cell.angle_gamma   90.00
#
_symmetry.space_group_name_H-M   'P 1'
#
loop_
_entity.id
_entity.type
_entity.pdbx_description
1 polymer ?
#
loop_
_entity_poly.entity_id
_entity_poly.type
_entity_poly.pdbx_seq_one_letter_code
_entity_poly.pdbx_strand_id
1 'polypeptide(L)'
;MKCHRYGKESKQERKEETKHEIIAAVAQKGPKRKTNVQVKTNCPVVMVVKEINGIWRIIRLDLDHNHELSPGNRNQLFSGRKYMTDMEKAMIRTLNDNNIPTRKMISILSYLRGGLLALPYKNKDVANYRTKINREVTGNDMSKALEYFRNRKAKDPTFFYKFDVDDDMKVKNLFLERRLITEILCRVWGLC
;
A
#
# COMPACT_ATOMS: atom_id res chain seq x y z
N MET A 1 -23.26 7.30 16.31
CA MET A 1 -22.21 8.03 15.56
C MET A 1 -21.68 9.19 16.40
N LYS A 2 -20.39 9.49 16.32
CA LYS A 2 -19.71 10.57 17.07
C LYS A 2 -18.84 11.39 16.13
N CYS A 3 -18.51 12.62 16.51
CA CYS A 3 -17.57 13.46 15.75
C CYS A 3 -16.16 12.85 15.66
N HIS A 4 -15.43 13.09 14.55
CA HIS A 4 -14.03 12.70 14.37
C HIS A 4 -13.03 13.29 15.39
N ARG A 5 -13.40 14.41 16.04
CA ARG A 5 -12.63 15.07 17.10
C ARG A 5 -13.11 14.68 18.51
N TYR A 6 -13.92 13.63 18.62
CA TYR A 6 -14.38 13.10 19.91
C TYR A 6 -13.21 12.49 20.72
N GLY A 7 -13.23 12.67 22.04
CA GLY A 7 -12.24 12.16 23.00
C GLY A 7 -11.26 13.23 23.49
N LYS A 8 -10.44 12.86 24.48
CA LYS A 8 -9.40 13.73 25.05
C LYS A 8 -8.12 13.65 24.22
N GLU A 9 -7.36 14.75 24.17
CA GLU A 9 -5.99 14.73 23.64
C GLU A 9 -5.13 13.75 24.45
N SER A 10 -4.27 13.00 23.77
CA SER A 10 -3.28 12.16 24.45
C SER A 10 -2.23 13.08 25.09
N LYS A 11 -2.14 13.08 26.42
CA LYS A 11 -0.99 13.67 27.12
C LYS A 11 0.26 12.91 26.67
N GLN A 12 1.25 13.60 26.12
CA GLN A 12 2.59 13.03 26.01
C GLN A 12 3.16 12.98 27.42
N GLU A 13 3.27 11.77 27.98
CA GLU A 13 4.06 11.57 29.19
C GLU A 13 5.50 11.99 28.90
N ARG A 14 5.98 13.02 29.61
CA ARG A 14 7.41 13.30 29.73
C ARG A 14 8.02 12.07 30.39
N LYS A 15 8.67 11.21 29.60
CA LYS A 15 9.53 10.17 30.14
C LYS A 15 10.77 10.86 30.69
N GLU A 16 10.89 10.89 32.02
CA GLU A 16 12.12 11.25 32.70
C GLU A 16 13.26 10.38 32.18
N GLU A 17 14.33 11.06 31.78
CA GLU A 17 15.55 10.47 31.26
C GLU A 17 16.29 9.76 32.40
N THR A 18 16.54 8.46 32.29
CA THR A 18 17.50 7.78 33.17
C THR A 18 18.29 6.70 32.41
N LYS A 19 19.46 7.11 31.92
CA LYS A 19 20.73 6.36 31.87
C LYS A 19 20.72 4.92 31.33
N HIS A 20 20.18 4.67 30.14
CA HIS A 20 20.52 3.47 29.35
C HIS A 20 20.84 3.87 27.91
N GLU A 21 21.93 4.62 27.74
CA GLU A 21 22.25 5.33 26.50
C GLU A 21 23.45 4.79 25.72
N ILE A 22 23.96 3.57 25.97
CA ILE A 22 25.26 3.19 25.37
C ILE A 22 25.20 2.14 24.24
N ILE A 23 24.10 1.40 23.98
CA ILE A 23 24.13 0.30 22.96
C ILE A 23 22.99 0.32 21.93
N ALA A 24 22.44 1.49 21.59
CA ALA A 24 21.42 1.61 20.53
C ALA A 24 21.73 2.69 19.47
N ALA A 25 22.99 3.12 19.37
CA ALA A 25 23.43 4.19 18.47
C ALA A 25 23.53 3.80 16.99
N VAL A 26 23.05 2.61 16.56
CA VAL A 26 23.08 2.19 15.15
C VAL A 26 21.71 1.69 14.66
N ALA A 27 20.68 2.47 14.92
CA ALA A 27 19.44 2.38 14.15
C ALA A 27 18.94 3.81 13.88
N GLN A 28 19.50 4.44 12.85
CA GLN A 28 19.00 5.71 12.34
C GLN A 28 17.53 5.53 11.93
N LYS A 29 16.60 5.88 12.81
CA LYS A 29 15.17 5.94 12.50
C LYS A 29 15.01 6.98 11.40
N GLY A 30 14.72 6.53 10.18
CA GLY A 30 14.42 7.40 9.05
C GLY A 30 13.31 8.42 9.34
N PRO A 31 13.12 9.42 8.47
CA PRO A 31 12.24 10.55 8.73
C PRO A 31 10.83 10.08 9.12
N LYS A 32 10.36 10.53 10.30
CA LYS A 32 9.02 10.22 10.80
C LYS A 32 7.98 10.65 9.77
N ARG A 33 7.16 9.72 9.29
CA ARG A 33 6.07 10.01 8.37
C ARG A 33 5.16 11.09 8.98
N LYS A 34 4.96 12.20 8.27
CA LYS A 34 3.93 13.19 8.61
C LYS A 34 2.57 12.50 8.50
N THR A 35 2.02 12.07 9.63
CA THR A 35 0.66 11.55 9.72
C THR A 35 -0.28 12.71 9.98
N ASN A 36 -1.45 12.71 9.35
CA ASN A 36 -2.48 13.69 9.64
C ASN A 36 -3.12 13.30 10.98
N VAL A 37 -2.52 13.76 12.08
CA VAL A 37 -3.02 13.48 13.43
C VAL A 37 -4.24 14.35 13.65
N GLN A 38 -5.38 13.70 13.86
CA GLN A 38 -6.61 14.39 14.24
C GLN A 38 -6.48 14.88 15.68
N VAL A 39 -6.53 16.19 15.86
CA VAL A 39 -6.58 16.82 17.19
C VAL A 39 -7.96 16.60 17.78
N LYS A 40 -8.03 15.95 18.95
CA LYS A 40 -9.30 15.63 19.61
C LYS A 40 -9.71 16.79 20.50
N THR A 41 -10.88 17.38 20.24
CA THR A 41 -11.40 18.56 20.98
C THR A 41 -12.47 18.19 22.00
N ASN A 42 -12.62 16.89 22.30
CA ASN A 42 -13.71 16.37 23.13
C ASN A 42 -15.11 16.85 22.66
N CYS A 43 -15.32 16.89 21.34
CA CYS A 43 -16.55 17.39 20.73
C CYS A 43 -17.78 16.61 21.21
N PRO A 44 -18.86 17.25 21.72
CA PRO A 44 -19.99 16.56 22.36
C PRO A 44 -20.96 15.89 21.38
N VAL A 45 -20.85 16.17 20.08
CA VAL A 45 -21.74 15.66 19.03
C VAL A 45 -21.86 14.15 19.04
N VAL A 46 -23.10 13.69 19.19
CA VAL A 46 -23.45 12.27 19.22
C VAL A 46 -24.84 12.04 18.65
N MET A 47 -24.96 11.00 17.84
CA MET A 47 -26.22 10.43 17.41
C MET A 47 -26.29 9.00 17.90
N VAL A 48 -27.27 8.67 18.72
CA VAL A 48 -27.51 7.30 19.20
C VAL A 48 -28.82 6.82 18.61
N VAL A 49 -28.76 5.71 17.88
CA VAL A 49 -29.92 5.06 17.28
C VAL A 49 -30.09 3.72 17.99
N LYS A 50 -31.33 3.41 18.38
CA LYS A 50 -31.71 2.15 19.01
C LYS A 50 -32.90 1.58 18.26
N GLU A 51 -32.86 0.27 18.01
CA GLU A 51 -34.00 -0.45 17.48
C GLU A 51 -35.00 -0.74 18.62
N ILE A 52 -36.25 -0.34 18.42
CA ILE A 52 -37.35 -0.59 19.35
C ILE A 52 -38.52 -1.14 18.52
N ASN A 53 -38.90 -2.38 18.80
CA ASN A 53 -39.99 -3.09 18.11
C ASN A 53 -39.80 -3.14 16.57
N GLY A 54 -38.59 -3.44 16.09
CA GLY A 54 -38.29 -3.50 14.65
C GLY A 54 -38.16 -2.14 13.97
N ILE A 55 -38.29 -1.04 14.70
CA ILE A 55 -38.18 0.32 14.17
C ILE A 55 -36.93 0.99 14.75
N TRP A 56 -36.06 1.47 13.87
CA TRP A 56 -34.89 2.26 14.26
C TRP A 56 -35.33 3.65 14.72
N ARG A 57 -35.09 3.98 15.99
CA ARG A 57 -35.39 5.28 16.58
C ARG A 57 -34.12 5.98 17.03
N ILE A 58 -34.05 7.29 16.79
CA ILE A 58 -32.97 8.14 17.32
C ILE A 58 -33.32 8.46 18.78
N ILE A 59 -32.52 7.96 19.72
CA ILE A 59 -32.75 8.16 21.16
C ILE A 59 -31.96 9.32 21.75
N ARG A 60 -30.90 9.76 21.06
CA ARG A 60 -30.11 10.94 21.44
C ARG A 60 -29.51 11.57 20.19
N LEU A 61 -29.65 12.88 20.08
CA LEU A 61 -29.13 13.66 18.96
C LEU A 61 -28.59 15.00 19.48
N ASP A 62 -27.27 15.10 19.56
CA ASP A 62 -26.55 16.35 19.84
C ASP A 62 -25.81 16.76 18.57
N LEU A 63 -26.17 17.89 17.97
CA LEU A 63 -25.59 18.39 16.70
C LEU A 63 -24.59 19.54 16.89
N ASP A 64 -24.49 20.09 18.09
CA ASP A 64 -23.65 21.26 18.36
C ASP A 64 -22.17 20.91 18.43
N HIS A 65 -21.41 21.44 17.47
CA HIS A 65 -19.97 21.28 17.40
C HIS A 65 -19.25 22.37 18.19
N ASN A 66 -18.21 22.00 18.93
CA ASN A 66 -17.31 22.94 19.60
C ASN A 66 -16.11 23.37 18.71
N HIS A 67 -16.20 23.13 17.40
CA HIS A 67 -15.15 23.44 16.43
C HIS A 67 -15.80 23.74 15.07
N GLU A 68 -15.08 24.47 14.22
CA GLU A 68 -15.54 24.76 12.86
C GLU A 68 -15.71 23.48 12.04
N LEU A 69 -16.76 23.43 11.22
CA LEU A 69 -17.00 22.36 10.27
C LEU A 69 -16.19 22.64 9.00
N SER A 70 -15.38 21.69 8.55
CA SER A 70 -14.49 21.87 7.39
C SER A 70 -14.91 20.93 6.24
N PRO A 71 -16.00 21.24 5.50
CA PRO A 71 -16.53 20.39 4.44
C PRO A 71 -15.59 20.27 3.22
N GLY A 72 -14.69 21.23 3.01
CA GLY A 72 -13.74 21.23 1.88
C GLY A 72 -12.69 20.11 1.92
N ASN A 73 -12.43 19.52 3.09
CA ASN A 73 -11.48 18.41 3.27
C ASN A 73 -12.14 17.02 3.34
N ARG A 74 -13.37 16.88 2.82
CA ARG A 74 -14.15 15.63 2.83
C ARG A 74 -13.35 14.43 2.30
N ASN A 75 -12.51 14.65 1.28
CA ASN A 75 -11.72 13.60 0.64
C ASN A 75 -10.38 13.29 1.35
N GLN A 76 -10.01 14.06 2.38
CA GLN A 76 -8.78 13.84 3.15
C GLN A 76 -9.03 13.09 4.46
N LEU A 77 -10.16 13.34 5.11
CA LEU A 77 -10.46 12.83 6.45
C LEU A 77 -11.31 11.57 6.43
N PHE A 78 -12.20 11.44 5.45
CA PHE A 78 -13.01 10.24 5.28
C PHE A 78 -12.29 9.28 4.34
N SER A 79 -11.87 8.12 4.87
CA SER A 79 -11.51 6.96 4.04
C SER A 79 -12.70 6.42 3.22
N GLY A 80 -13.90 6.94 3.48
CA GLY A 80 -15.15 6.55 2.83
C GLY A 80 -15.23 7.06 1.39
N ARG A 81 -15.36 6.09 0.47
CA ARG A 81 -15.43 6.19 -1.00
C ARG A 81 -14.09 6.19 -1.75
N LYS A 82 -13.03 5.61 -1.19
CA LYS A 82 -11.93 5.10 -2.03
C LYS A 82 -12.33 3.74 -2.60
N TYR A 83 -12.78 3.72 -3.84
CA TYR A 83 -13.13 2.47 -4.52
C TYR A 83 -12.56 2.50 -5.93
N MET A 84 -12.12 1.33 -6.40
CA MET A 84 -11.64 1.13 -7.75
C MET A 84 -12.48 0.00 -8.32
N THR A 85 -13.06 0.22 -9.50
CA THR A 85 -13.88 -0.80 -10.15
C THR A 85 -13.00 -1.97 -10.59
N ASP A 86 -13.60 -3.14 -10.78
CA ASP A 86 -12.83 -4.30 -11.22
C ASP A 86 -12.28 -4.13 -12.64
N MET A 87 -12.96 -3.33 -13.48
CA MET A 87 -12.47 -2.91 -14.78
C MET A 87 -11.20 -2.05 -14.68
N GLU A 88 -11.18 -1.06 -13.77
CA GLU A 88 -9.99 -0.23 -13.53
C GLU A 88 -8.82 -1.05 -12.97
N LYS A 89 -9.11 -1.99 -12.06
CA LYS A 89 -8.12 -2.94 -11.53
C LYS A 89 -7.54 -3.82 -12.63
N ALA A 90 -8.37 -4.34 -13.53
CA ALA A 90 -7.92 -5.13 -14.68
C ALA A 90 -7.04 -4.28 -15.60
N MET A 91 -7.45 -3.04 -15.89
CA MET A 91 -6.66 -2.12 -16.69
C MET A 91 -5.29 -1.83 -16.07
N ILE A 92 -5.22 -1.61 -14.74
CA ILE A 92 -3.94 -1.40 -14.07
C ILE A 92 -3.04 -2.63 -14.17
N ARG A 93 -3.60 -3.85 -14.10
CA ARG A 93 -2.81 -5.09 -14.31
C ARG A 93 -2.21 -5.11 -15.70
N THR A 94 -3.03 -4.95 -16.74
CA THR A 94 -2.56 -4.93 -18.13
C THR A 94 -1.51 -3.84 -18.37
N LEU A 95 -1.72 -2.64 -17.86
CA LEU A 95 -0.74 -1.55 -17.99
C LEU A 95 0.55 -1.84 -17.22
N ASN A 96 0.48 -2.56 -16.09
CA ASN A 96 1.66 -2.94 -15.31
C ASN A 96 2.47 -4.01 -16.02
N ASP A 97 1.80 -4.97 -16.66
CA ASP A 97 2.44 -6.02 -17.47
C ASP A 97 3.14 -5.44 -18.70
N ASN A 98 2.71 -4.26 -19.18
CA ASN A 98 3.37 -3.49 -20.24
C ASN A 98 4.40 -2.48 -19.70
N ASN A 99 4.85 -2.63 -18.45
CA ASN A 99 5.82 -1.75 -17.78
C ASN A 99 5.45 -0.26 -17.79
N ILE A 100 4.17 0.09 -17.89
CA ILE A 100 3.74 1.49 -17.95
C ILE A 100 3.91 2.15 -16.57
N PRO A 101 4.54 3.33 -16.47
CA PRO A 101 4.66 4.04 -15.20
C PRO A 101 3.31 4.42 -14.61
N THR A 102 3.20 4.35 -13.28
CA THR A 102 1.97 4.66 -12.52
C THR A 102 1.39 6.04 -12.86
N ARG A 103 2.24 7.05 -13.13
CA ARG A 103 1.78 8.38 -13.56
C ARG A 103 0.97 8.35 -14.86
N LYS A 104 1.40 7.55 -15.84
CA LYS A 104 0.68 7.39 -17.12
C LYS A 104 -0.62 6.60 -16.93
N MET A 105 -0.61 5.55 -16.09
CA MET A 105 -1.82 4.81 -15.73
C MET A 105 -2.90 5.73 -15.15
N ILE A 106 -2.52 6.62 -14.24
CA ILE A 106 -3.45 7.59 -13.63
C ILE A 106 -4.00 8.56 -14.68
N SER A 107 -3.17 9.02 -15.60
CA SER A 107 -3.61 9.89 -16.70
C SER A 107 -4.68 9.20 -17.55
N ILE A 108 -4.50 7.91 -17.86
CA ILE A 108 -5.45 7.12 -18.64
C ILE A 108 -6.75 6.92 -17.85
N LEU A 109 -6.67 6.49 -16.58
CA LEU A 109 -7.84 6.28 -15.73
C LEU A 109 -8.61 7.58 -15.49
N SER A 110 -7.90 8.69 -15.31
CA SER A 110 -8.47 10.03 -15.21
C SER A 110 -9.24 10.40 -16.47
N TYR A 111 -8.65 10.18 -17.65
CA TYR A 111 -9.31 10.45 -18.92
C TYR A 111 -10.61 9.65 -19.06
N LEU A 112 -10.59 8.35 -18.73
CA LEU A 112 -11.77 7.49 -18.78
C LEU A 112 -12.90 7.90 -17.82
N ARG A 113 -12.56 8.54 -16.70
CA ARG A 113 -13.53 9.02 -15.71
C ARG A 113 -13.98 10.47 -15.93
N GLY A 114 -13.46 11.17 -16.93
CA GLY A 114 -13.79 12.57 -17.21
C GLY A 114 -12.97 13.58 -16.41
N GLY A 115 -11.80 13.21 -15.90
CA GLY A 115 -10.83 14.13 -15.30
C GLY A 115 -10.26 13.70 -13.94
N LEU A 116 -9.21 14.39 -13.49
CA LEU A 116 -8.48 14.05 -12.26
C LEU A 116 -9.34 14.20 -11.00
N LEU A 117 -10.27 15.17 -11.01
CA LEU A 117 -11.18 15.43 -9.88
C LEU A 117 -12.30 14.39 -9.77
N ALA A 118 -12.57 13.64 -10.85
CA ALA A 118 -13.56 12.57 -10.85
C ALA A 118 -13.02 11.25 -10.26
N LEU A 119 -11.70 11.14 -10.04
CA LEU A 119 -11.10 9.95 -9.47
C LEU A 119 -11.38 9.83 -7.96
N PRO A 120 -12.00 8.73 -7.49
CA PRO A 120 -12.25 8.50 -6.07
C PRO A 120 -10.99 8.08 -5.28
N TYR A 121 -9.82 8.00 -5.93
CA TYR A 121 -8.55 7.53 -5.36
C TYR A 121 -7.37 8.39 -5.79
N LYS A 122 -6.28 8.35 -4.99
CA LYS A 122 -5.07 9.14 -5.20
C LYS A 122 -3.98 8.30 -5.88
N ASN A 123 -2.94 8.98 -6.37
CA ASN A 123 -1.77 8.35 -6.98
C ASN A 123 -1.14 7.25 -6.11
N LYS A 124 -1.11 7.48 -4.79
CA LYS A 124 -0.60 6.50 -3.81
C LYS A 124 -1.43 5.22 -3.78
N ASP A 125 -2.74 5.31 -3.99
CA ASP A 125 -3.61 4.14 -3.96
C ASP A 125 -3.33 3.24 -5.18
N VAL A 126 -3.10 3.81 -6.38
CA VAL A 126 -2.66 3.06 -7.57
C VAL A 126 -1.27 2.44 -7.37
N ALA A 127 -0.32 3.17 -6.77
CA ALA A 127 1.00 2.64 -6.45
C ALA A 127 0.95 1.48 -5.44
N ASN A 128 0.08 1.57 -4.44
CA ASN A 128 -0.16 0.48 -3.48
C ASN A 128 -0.76 -0.75 -4.19
N TYR A 129 -1.71 -0.55 -5.10
CA TYR A 129 -2.30 -1.63 -5.88
C TYR A 129 -1.27 -2.30 -6.80
N ARG A 130 -0.42 -1.52 -7.49
CA ARG A 130 0.72 -2.04 -8.25
C ARG A 130 1.66 -2.87 -7.40
N THR A 131 1.98 -2.41 -6.20
CA THR A 131 2.81 -3.16 -5.25
C THR A 131 2.16 -4.49 -4.86
N LYS A 132 0.82 -4.52 -4.70
CA LYS A 132 0.07 -5.75 -4.46
C LYS A 132 0.19 -6.72 -5.64
N ILE A 133 -0.01 -6.24 -6.87
CA ILE A 133 0.15 -7.04 -8.09
C ILE A 133 1.56 -7.65 -8.16
N ASN A 134 2.59 -6.83 -7.96
CA ASN A 134 3.96 -7.32 -8.03
C ASN A 134 4.24 -8.40 -6.97
N ARG A 135 3.67 -8.29 -5.76
CA ARG A 135 3.79 -9.34 -4.74
C ARG A 135 3.12 -10.66 -5.13
N GLU A 136 1.99 -10.59 -5.85
CA GLU A 136 1.32 -11.78 -6.40
C GLU A 136 2.21 -12.44 -7.49
N VAL A 137 2.92 -11.64 -8.28
CA VAL A 137 3.78 -12.11 -9.38
C VAL A 137 5.13 -12.65 -8.90
N THR A 138 5.76 -12.04 -7.87
CA THR A 138 7.08 -12.47 -7.38
C THR A 138 7.11 -13.94 -6.90
N GLY A 139 5.99 -14.46 -6.37
CA GLY A 139 5.89 -15.89 -6.03
C GLY A 139 5.94 -16.82 -7.25
N ASN A 140 5.48 -16.33 -8.41
CA ASN A 140 5.50 -17.06 -9.68
C ASN A 140 6.86 -16.94 -10.40
N ASP A 141 7.55 -15.81 -10.25
CA ASP A 141 8.81 -15.54 -10.95
C ASP A 141 9.92 -16.54 -10.61
N MET A 142 10.00 -17.02 -9.35
CA MET A 142 10.99 -18.02 -8.98
C MET A 142 10.71 -19.39 -9.63
N SER A 143 9.44 -19.78 -9.71
CA SER A 143 9.02 -21.02 -10.37
C SER A 143 9.33 -20.99 -11.85
N LYS A 144 9.05 -19.86 -12.52
CA LYS A 144 9.42 -19.63 -13.93
C LYS A 144 10.92 -19.59 -14.14
N ALA A 145 11.68 -18.98 -13.24
CA ALA A 145 13.14 -18.95 -13.31
C ALA A 145 13.73 -20.37 -13.20
N LEU A 146 13.23 -21.19 -12.25
CA LEU A 146 13.62 -22.59 -12.12
C LEU A 146 13.28 -23.42 -13.35
N GLU A 147 12.08 -23.26 -13.91
CA GLU A 147 11.67 -23.93 -15.14
C GLU A 147 12.57 -23.54 -16.31
N TYR A 148 12.87 -22.25 -16.45
CA TYR A 148 13.79 -21.74 -17.46
C TYR A 148 15.19 -22.37 -17.34
N PHE A 149 15.75 -22.44 -16.13
CA PHE A 149 17.06 -23.04 -15.92
C PHE A 149 17.08 -24.55 -16.17
N ARG A 150 16.01 -25.27 -15.81
CA ARG A 150 15.84 -26.70 -16.16
C ARG A 150 15.79 -26.89 -17.67
N ASN A 151 14.97 -26.12 -18.37
CA ASN A 151 14.84 -26.18 -19.82
C ASN A 151 16.14 -25.80 -20.53
N ARG A 152 16.91 -24.85 -19.99
CA ARG A 152 18.19 -24.44 -20.56
C ARG A 152 19.29 -25.47 -20.31
N LYS A 153 19.35 -26.08 -19.12
CA LYS A 153 20.26 -27.21 -18.84
C LYS A 153 19.96 -28.44 -19.69
N ALA A 154 18.70 -28.68 -20.03
CA ALA A 154 18.32 -29.75 -20.95
C ALA A 154 18.80 -29.50 -22.39
N LYS A 155 18.81 -28.24 -22.83
CA LYS A 155 19.29 -27.85 -24.16
C LYS A 155 20.81 -27.74 -24.26
N ASP A 156 21.43 -27.29 -23.18
CA ASP A 156 22.87 -27.08 -23.07
C ASP A 156 23.39 -27.75 -21.79
N PRO A 157 23.96 -28.96 -21.91
CA PRO A 157 24.52 -29.69 -20.76
C PRO A 157 25.68 -28.96 -20.07
N THR A 158 26.32 -28.00 -20.75
CA THR A 158 27.41 -27.19 -20.17
C THR A 158 26.89 -26.07 -19.27
N PHE A 159 25.58 -25.77 -19.34
CA PHE A 159 24.94 -24.75 -18.53
C PHE A 159 24.88 -25.15 -17.05
N PHE A 160 25.66 -24.46 -16.22
CA PHE A 160 25.66 -24.60 -14.77
C PHE A 160 24.86 -23.48 -14.09
N TYR A 161 23.99 -23.87 -13.14
CA TYR A 161 23.30 -22.95 -12.26
C TYR A 161 23.23 -23.53 -10.83
N LYS A 162 23.33 -22.68 -9.81
CA LYS A 162 23.14 -23.06 -8.41
C LYS A 162 22.32 -22.00 -7.68
N PHE A 163 21.27 -22.44 -6.98
CA PHE A 163 20.51 -21.63 -6.04
C PHE A 163 21.02 -21.87 -4.63
N ASP A 164 21.22 -20.78 -3.90
CA ASP A 164 21.47 -20.77 -2.47
C ASP A 164 20.21 -20.25 -1.78
N VAL A 165 19.66 -21.01 -0.85
CA VAL A 165 18.31 -20.77 -0.29
C VAL A 165 18.40 -20.72 1.23
N ASP A 166 17.63 -19.81 1.83
CA ASP A 166 17.53 -19.61 3.28
C ASP A 166 16.62 -20.60 3.98
N ASP A 167 16.67 -20.58 5.32
CA ASP A 167 15.78 -21.33 6.22
C ASP A 167 14.29 -21.10 5.92
N ASP A 168 13.93 -19.94 5.36
CA ASP A 168 12.57 -19.59 4.91
C ASP A 168 12.26 -20.04 3.45
N MET A 169 13.08 -20.92 2.85
CA MET A 169 13.04 -21.29 1.43
C MET A 169 13.09 -20.10 0.45
N LYS A 170 13.69 -18.98 0.85
CA LYS A 170 13.93 -17.83 -0.03
C LYS A 170 15.32 -17.89 -0.62
N VAL A 171 15.43 -17.69 -1.93
CA VAL A 171 16.74 -17.66 -2.60
C VAL A 171 17.54 -16.44 -2.13
N LYS A 172 18.72 -16.69 -1.56
CA LYS A 172 19.71 -15.68 -1.19
C LYS A 172 20.64 -15.35 -2.35
N ASN A 173 21.20 -16.38 -2.99
CA ASN A 173 22.19 -16.21 -4.05
C ASN A 173 21.85 -17.09 -5.25
N LEU A 174 22.12 -16.56 -6.45
CA LEU A 174 22.00 -17.27 -7.71
C LEU A 174 23.34 -17.22 -8.43
N PHE A 175 23.96 -18.39 -8.59
CA PHE A 175 25.23 -18.53 -9.30
C PHE A 175 24.97 -18.96 -10.74
N LEU A 176 25.44 -18.14 -11.69
CA LEU A 176 25.29 -18.31 -13.14
C LEU A 176 26.62 -17.98 -13.83
N GLU A 177 26.87 -18.58 -14.99
CA GLU A 177 28.03 -18.26 -15.80
C GLU A 177 27.90 -16.88 -16.46
N ARG A 178 28.97 -16.06 -16.37
CA ARG A 178 28.98 -14.62 -16.67
C ARG A 178 28.47 -14.25 -18.07
N ARG A 179 28.61 -15.12 -19.06
CA ARG A 179 28.21 -14.86 -20.46
C ARG A 179 26.70 -14.74 -20.66
N LEU A 180 25.88 -15.21 -19.72
CA LEU A 180 24.43 -15.37 -19.93
C LEU A 180 23.56 -14.46 -19.05
N ILE A 181 24.17 -13.67 -18.17
CA ILE A 181 23.47 -12.85 -17.18
C ILE A 181 22.55 -11.82 -17.86
N THR A 182 23.01 -11.17 -18.92
CA THR A 182 22.23 -10.16 -19.65
C THR A 182 21.02 -10.75 -20.37
N GLU A 183 21.17 -11.92 -21.00
CA GLU A 183 20.07 -12.64 -21.65
C GLU A 183 18.97 -13.06 -20.65
N ILE A 184 19.39 -13.54 -19.47
CA ILE A 184 18.49 -14.04 -18.43
C ILE A 184 17.74 -12.88 -17.77
N LEU A 185 18.42 -11.77 -17.47
CA LEU A 185 17.79 -10.58 -16.91
C LEU A 185 16.72 -9.99 -17.84
N CYS A 186 16.98 -9.95 -19.15
CA CYS A 186 15.97 -9.53 -20.12
C CYS A 186 14.80 -10.52 -20.24
N ARG A 187 15.07 -11.83 -20.34
CA ARG A 187 14.01 -12.82 -20.64
C ARG A 187 13.19 -13.29 -19.44
N VAL A 188 13.82 -13.43 -18.28
CA VAL A 188 13.16 -13.95 -17.08
C VAL A 188 12.61 -12.81 -16.23
N TRP A 189 13.34 -11.68 -16.17
CA TRP A 189 13.01 -10.57 -15.27
C TRP A 189 12.55 -9.31 -16.00
N GLY A 190 12.54 -9.30 -17.33
CA GLY A 190 12.06 -8.16 -18.13
C GLY A 190 12.88 -6.88 -17.91
N LEU A 191 14.13 -7.01 -17.45
CA LEU A 191 15.03 -5.89 -17.14
C LEU A 191 15.84 -5.44 -18.36
N CYS A 192 15.16 -5.32 -19.50
CA CYS A 192 15.60 -4.47 -20.61
C CYS A 192 15.11 -3.03 -20.31
#